data_AF-A0A847GE18-F1
#
_entry.id   AF-A0A847GE18-F1
#
_cell.length_a   1.000
_cell.length_b   1.000
_cell.length_c   1.000
_cell.angle_alpha   90.00
_cell.angle_beta   90.00
_cell.angle_gamma   90.00
#
_symmetry.space_group_name_H-M   'P 1'
#
loop_
_entity.id
_entity.type
_entity.pdbx_description
1 polymer ?
#
loop_
_entity_poly.entity_id
_entity_poly.type
_entity_poly.pdbx_seq_one_letter_code
_entity_poly.pdbx_strand_id
1 'polypeptide(L)'
;MTRKWNTDAGGNSFGQIMMQDVWQKGRPIEKYDPNVWRYDICGNPIKFSEYGNTNSKHGWEIDHVKPIAKGGGDNLANLQPLQWENNRTKGDTYPWNCS
;
A
#
# COMPACT_ATOMS: atom_id res chain seq x y z
N MET A 1 8.05 -5.71 -18.92
CA MET A 1 7.92 -6.65 -17.78
C MET A 1 6.71 -6.21 -16.98
N THR A 2 5.76 -7.11 -16.73
CA THR A 2 4.59 -6.79 -15.91
C THR A 2 5.05 -6.56 -14.47
N ARG A 3 4.67 -5.43 -13.86
CA ARG A 3 5.03 -5.16 -12.46
C ARG A 3 4.46 -6.25 -11.56
N LYS A 4 5.28 -6.78 -10.66
CA LYS A 4 4.79 -7.58 -9.54
C LYS A 4 4.31 -6.60 -8.48
N TRP A 5 3.11 -6.87 -7.99
CA TRP A 5 2.44 -6.04 -7.00
C TRP A 5 2.90 -6.47 -5.63
N ASN A 6 2.93 -5.54 -4.67
CA ASN A 6 3.29 -5.85 -3.29
C ASN A 6 4.70 -6.48 -3.16
N THR A 7 5.65 -6.02 -3.98
CA THR A 7 7.06 -6.44 -3.95
C THR A 7 8.00 -5.25 -3.90
N ASP A 8 9.19 -5.47 -3.37
CA ASP A 8 10.31 -4.51 -3.42
C ASP A 8 10.84 -4.32 -4.86
N ALA A 9 11.84 -3.44 -5.03
CA ALA A 9 12.46 -3.20 -6.33
C ALA A 9 13.19 -4.41 -6.92
N GLY A 10 13.56 -5.39 -6.09
CA GLY A 10 14.13 -6.67 -6.52
C GLY A 10 13.07 -7.73 -6.89
N GLY A 11 11.79 -7.45 -6.66
CA GLY A 11 10.69 -8.39 -6.88
C GLY A 11 10.47 -9.39 -5.74
N ASN A 12 11.04 -9.14 -4.56
CA ASN A 12 10.81 -9.94 -3.36
C ASN A 12 9.63 -9.40 -2.54
N SER A 13 9.03 -10.24 -1.72
CA SER A 13 8.00 -9.81 -0.77
C SER A 13 8.60 -8.94 0.33
N PHE A 14 7.87 -7.91 0.75
CA PHE A 14 8.26 -7.10 1.90
C PHE A 14 8.29 -7.94 3.18
N GLY A 15 9.33 -7.75 4.00
CA GLY A 15 9.43 -8.38 5.31
C GLY A 15 8.35 -7.88 6.28
N GLN A 16 8.05 -8.67 7.31
CA GLN A 16 7.00 -8.35 8.28
C GLN A 16 7.20 -7.00 8.98
N ILE A 17 8.45 -6.65 9.32
CA ILE A 17 8.78 -5.36 9.94
C ILE A 17 8.40 -4.21 8.99
N MET A 18 8.82 -4.29 7.72
CA MET A 18 8.49 -3.27 6.73
C MET A 18 6.97 -3.16 6.50
N MET A 19 6.27 -4.28 6.45
CA MET A 19 4.81 -4.31 6.35
C MET A 19 4.14 -3.61 7.54
N GLN A 20 4.63 -3.83 8.76
CA GLN A 20 4.13 -3.15 9.96
C GLN A 20 4.42 -1.64 9.93
N ASP A 21 5.64 -1.25 9.56
CA ASP A 21 6.03 0.16 9.46
C ASP A 21 5.20 0.90 8.40
N VAL A 22 4.94 0.26 7.25
CA VAL A 22 4.08 0.82 6.21
C VAL A 22 2.63 0.89 6.69
N TRP A 23 2.11 -0.15 7.35
CA TRP A 23 0.76 -0.13 7.92
C TRP A 23 0.53 1.06 8.86
N GLN A 24 1.51 1.39 9.70
CA GLN A 24 1.42 2.51 10.63
C GLN A 24 1.27 3.87 9.94
N LYS A 25 1.60 3.99 8.65
CA LYS A 25 1.39 5.22 7.86
C LYS A 25 -0.07 5.44 7.46
N GLY A 26 -0.91 4.39 7.52
CA GLY A 26 -2.35 4.53 7.28
C GLY A 26 -3.00 5.40 8.36
N ARG A 27 -4.04 6.16 8.00
CA ARG A 27 -4.72 7.05 8.95
C ARG A 27 -5.65 6.23 9.86
N PRO A 28 -5.64 6.40 11.19
CA PRO A 28 -6.57 5.68 12.07
C PRO A 28 -8.03 6.04 11.75
N ILE A 29 -8.93 5.08 11.95
CA ILE A 29 -10.38 5.28 11.86
C ILE A 29 -10.92 5.53 13.27
N GLU A 30 -11.64 6.62 13.48
CA GLU A 30 -12.25 6.91 14.78
C GLU A 30 -13.17 5.76 15.22
N LYS A 31 -13.09 5.37 16.50
CA LYS A 31 -13.88 4.28 17.11
C LYS A 31 -13.54 2.85 16.67
N TYR A 32 -12.52 2.66 15.83
CA TYR A 32 -11.97 1.33 15.49
C TYR A 32 -10.56 1.16 16.04
N ASP A 33 -10.14 -0.08 16.27
CA ASP A 33 -8.76 -0.40 16.68
C ASP A 33 -7.79 -0.08 15.52
N PRO A 34 -6.83 0.85 15.69
CA PRO A 34 -5.87 1.22 14.66
C PRO A 34 -4.86 0.10 14.32
N ASN A 35 -4.78 -0.96 15.11
CA ASN A 35 -4.00 -2.16 14.78
C ASN A 35 -4.74 -3.09 13.82
N VAL A 36 -6.06 -2.92 13.69
CA VAL A 36 -6.92 -3.74 12.83
C VAL A 36 -7.39 -2.95 11.60
N TRP A 37 -7.78 -1.70 11.79
CA TRP A 37 -8.43 -0.88 10.78
C TRP A 37 -7.76 0.48 10.62
N ARG A 38 -7.50 0.85 9.37
CA ARG A 38 -6.99 2.16 8.98
C ARG A 38 -7.63 2.60 7.67
N TYR A 39 -7.55 3.88 7.38
CA TYR A 39 -7.76 4.41 6.05
C TYR A 39 -6.44 4.42 5.27
N ASP A 40 -6.51 4.09 3.98
CA ASP A 40 -5.45 4.46 3.05
C ASP A 40 -5.45 5.98 2.80
N ILE A 41 -4.50 6.46 1.98
CA ILE A 41 -4.40 7.89 1.62
C ILE A 41 -5.63 8.42 0.88
N CYS A 42 -6.43 7.53 0.28
CA CYS A 42 -7.67 7.86 -0.44
C CYS A 42 -8.91 7.78 0.44
N GLY A 43 -8.77 7.50 1.73
CA GLY A 43 -9.90 7.37 2.66
C GLY A 43 -10.65 6.04 2.54
N ASN A 44 -10.10 5.04 1.85
CA ASN A 44 -10.68 3.71 1.78
C ASN A 44 -10.29 2.89 3.02
N PRO A 45 -11.26 2.25 3.70
CA PRO A 45 -10.96 1.43 4.87
C PRO A 45 -10.25 0.15 4.46
N ILE A 46 -9.07 -0.05 5.02
CA ILE A 46 -8.22 -1.22 4.87
C ILE A 46 -8.11 -1.96 6.21
N LYS A 47 -7.95 -3.29 6.13
CA LYS A 47 -7.86 -4.14 7.32
C LYS A 47 -6.51 -4.85 7.35
N PHE A 48 -5.82 -4.79 8.49
CA PHE A 48 -4.46 -5.33 8.63
C PHE A 48 -4.34 -6.78 8.17
N SER A 49 -5.31 -7.63 8.56
CA SER A 49 -5.36 -9.06 8.20
C SER A 49 -5.56 -9.34 6.71
N GLU A 50 -5.96 -8.35 5.91
CA GLU A 50 -6.25 -8.48 4.48
C GLU A 50 -5.07 -8.04 3.59
N TYR A 51 -3.86 -7.98 4.17
CA TYR A 51 -2.65 -7.68 3.42
C TYR A 51 -2.45 -8.66 2.25
N GLY A 52 -2.30 -8.12 1.05
CA GLY A 52 -2.16 -8.88 -0.20
C GLY A 52 -3.46 -9.54 -0.70
N ASN A 53 -4.60 -9.37 -0.02
CA ASN A 53 -5.86 -10.01 -0.42
C ASN A 53 -6.63 -9.16 -1.45
N THR A 54 -6.45 -9.46 -2.74
CA THR A 54 -7.16 -8.76 -3.83
C THR A 54 -8.60 -9.23 -4.05
N ASN A 55 -9.12 -10.14 -3.22
CA ASN A 55 -10.52 -10.58 -3.27
C ASN A 55 -11.38 -9.93 -2.17
N SER A 56 -10.79 -9.04 -1.36
CA SER A 56 -11.44 -8.39 -0.23
C SER A 56 -11.63 -6.91 -0.51
N LYS A 57 -12.80 -6.37 -0.16
CA LYS A 57 -13.07 -4.93 -0.22
C LYS A 57 -12.07 -4.12 0.62
N HIS A 58 -11.51 -4.74 1.66
CA HIS A 58 -10.59 -4.11 2.61
C HIS A 58 -9.15 -4.57 2.44
N GLY A 59 -8.87 -5.30 1.35
CA GLY A 59 -7.52 -5.71 1.00
C GLY A 59 -6.63 -4.52 0.72
N TRP A 60 -5.35 -4.68 1.04
CA TRP A 60 -4.38 -3.62 0.83
C TRP A 60 -3.01 -4.21 0.50
N GLU A 61 -2.20 -3.41 -0.15
CA GLU A 61 -0.85 -3.76 -0.56
C GLU A 61 0.09 -2.61 -0.18
N ILE A 62 1.39 -2.88 -0.16
CA ILE A 62 2.41 -1.84 -0.08
C ILE A 62 2.58 -1.26 -1.50
N ASP A 63 2.35 0.05 -1.63
CA ASP A 63 2.54 0.81 -2.86
C ASP A 63 3.76 1.74 -2.74
N HIS A 64 4.49 1.89 -3.85
CA HIS A 64 5.50 2.93 -4.00
C HIS A 64 4.86 4.24 -4.45
N VAL A 65 4.84 5.25 -3.60
CA VAL A 65 4.36 6.61 -3.91
C VAL A 65 4.92 7.08 -5.24
N LYS A 66 6.26 7.07 -5.38
CA LYS A 66 6.97 7.18 -6.65
C LYS A 66 7.29 5.76 -7.16
N PRO A 67 6.73 5.31 -8.29
CA PRO A 67 6.97 3.97 -8.83
C PRO A 67 8.45 3.73 -9.16
N ILE A 68 8.89 2.47 -9.03
CA ILE A 68 10.25 2.02 -9.39
C ILE A 68 10.57 2.37 -10.85
N ALA A 69 9.61 2.20 -11.77
CA ALA A 69 9.76 2.54 -13.19
C ALA A 69 10.11 4.03 -13.44
N LYS A 70 9.89 4.90 -12.46
CA LYS A 70 10.22 6.33 -12.50
C LYS A 70 11.39 6.69 -11.58
N GLY A 71 12.15 5.70 -11.09
CA GLY A 71 13.27 5.87 -10.17
C GLY A 71 12.84 6.16 -8.73
N GLY A 72 11.76 5.53 -8.26
CA GLY A 72 11.46 5.41 -6.83
C GLY A 72 12.20 4.23 -6.20
N GLY A 73 12.37 4.27 -4.87
CA GLY A 73 13.06 3.22 -4.11
C GLY A 73 12.20 2.62 -2.99
N ASP A 74 12.73 1.62 -2.32
CA ASP A 74 12.04 0.87 -1.24
C ASP A 74 12.17 1.53 0.14
N ASN A 75 12.66 2.75 0.21
CA ASN A 75 12.76 3.49 1.46
C ASN A 75 11.35 3.75 2.02
N LEU A 76 11.18 3.61 3.34
CA LEU A 76 9.89 3.73 4.03
C LEU A 76 9.14 5.03 3.71
N ALA A 77 9.86 6.14 3.47
CA ALA A 77 9.25 7.41 3.06
C ALA A 77 8.51 7.32 1.71
N ASN A 78 8.99 6.48 0.79
CA ASN A 78 8.38 6.25 -0.53
C ASN A 78 7.32 5.12 -0.53
N LEU A 79 7.13 4.40 0.57
CA LEU A 79 6.14 3.32 0.66
C LEU A 79 4.87 3.79 1.38
N GLN A 80 3.71 3.29 0.97
CA GLN A 80 2.44 3.60 1.64
C GLN A 80 1.50 2.39 1.61
N PRO A 81 0.61 2.26 2.62
CA PRO A 81 -0.47 1.29 2.54
C PRO A 81 -1.53 1.85 1.60
N LEU A 82 -1.91 1.07 0.59
CA LEU A 82 -2.90 1.47 -0.39
C LEU A 82 -3.90 0.34 -0.61
N GLN A 83 -5.19 0.67 -0.72
CA GLN A 83 -6.20 -0.32 -1.08
C GLN A 83 -5.84 -0.92 -2.45
N TRP A 84 -6.04 -2.23 -2.60
CA TRP A 84 -5.46 -2.97 -3.74
C TRP A 84 -5.97 -2.50 -5.10
N GLU A 85 -7.25 -2.13 -5.25
CA GLU A 85 -7.84 -1.58 -6.49
C GLU A 85 -7.26 -0.20 -6.80
N ASN A 86 -7.06 0.63 -5.78
CA ASN A 86 -6.40 1.93 -5.93
C ASN A 86 -4.96 1.74 -6.40
N ASN A 87 -4.24 0.77 -5.84
CA ASN A 87 -2.91 0.42 -6.32
C ASN A 87 -3.00 -0.01 -7.80
N ARG A 88 -3.96 -0.88 -8.15
CA ARG A 88 -4.17 -1.35 -9.53
C ARG A 88 -4.39 -0.21 -10.52
N THR A 89 -5.26 0.72 -10.14
CA THR A 89 -5.61 1.92 -10.92
C THR A 89 -4.45 2.90 -11.04
N LYS A 90 -3.70 3.12 -9.95
CA LYS A 90 -2.52 3.98 -9.92
C LYS A 90 -1.47 3.56 -10.94
N GLY A 91 -1.18 2.26 -11.04
CA GLY A 91 -0.16 1.77 -11.96
C GLY A 91 1.21 2.40 -11.68
N ASP A 92 1.91 2.76 -12.76
CA ASP A 92 3.15 3.54 -12.73
C ASP A 92 2.90 5.05 -12.86
N THR A 93 1.65 5.50 -12.65
CA THR A 93 1.30 6.93 -12.73
C THR A 93 1.97 7.70 -11.60
N TYR A 94 2.66 8.79 -11.94
CA TYR A 94 3.28 9.70 -10.99
C TYR A 94 3.49 11.07 -11.64
N PRO A 95 3.08 12.17 -10.99
CA PRO A 95 2.36 12.21 -9.70
C PRO A 95 0.95 11.60 -9.82
N TRP A 96 0.50 10.92 -8.77
CA TRP A 96 -0.83 10.32 -8.69
C TRP A 96 -1.54 10.81 -7.45
N ASN A 97 -2.84 11.06 -7.59
CA ASN A 97 -3.73 11.44 -6.50
C ASN A 97 -4.95 10.54 -6.53
N CYS A 98 -5.58 10.39 -5.38
CA CYS A 98 -6.88 9.75 -5.26
C CYS A 98 -7.89 10.56 -6.09
N SER A 99 -8.44 9.91 -7.11
CA SER A 99 -9.50 10.44 -7.98
C SER A 99 -10.87 10.27 -7.37
#